data_AF-A0A9P9TTN4-F1
#
_entry.id   AF-A0A9P9TTN4-F1
#
_cell.length_a   1.000
_cell.length_b   1.000
_cell.length_c   1.000
_cell.angle_alpha   90.00
_cell.angle_beta   90.00
_cell.angle_gamma   90.00
#
_symmetry.space_group_name_H-M   'P 1'
#
loop_
_entity.id
_entity.type
_entity.pdbx_description
1 polymer ?
#
loop_
_entity_poly.entity_id
_entity_poly.type
_entity_poly.pdbx_seq_one_letter_code
_entity_poly.pdbx_strand_id
1 'polypeptide(L)'
;MRRSAFRVPVARAIILQSRRSLTKSTSGCRPEPTTTSTATSTDRRAVRSDPLPFRFETGLALFAKRAPRPFPPPFLSPPSGSFSDPLSTHDRSRDRRPLVNGQKIRGYTNGDDAVYASDQFIAADDGVGAWSTRPGGHAGLWARLILHFWAVETEGDANRPRPPGQLYTPTPINYLQKAYEQTIEATSQPNQWQGTTTAAGAQLHFQRSDSDPSAPPKPLLYVTNLGDSQVMVIRPRDGRDGERIYKTTEQWHWFDCPRQLGTNSPDTPRENAVMDKVEIEENDVVLAMSDGVIDNLWEHEIIQNVVDSIQKWENGQGGESTGDRTGGAGGGMKFVAEELMKAAKVIATDPFAESPFMEHAVEEGLAMEGGKLDDISVVAALCRRSKG
;
A
#
# COMPACT_ATOMS: atom_id res chain seq x y z
N MET A 1 7.31 -66.03 39.15
CA MET A 1 5.82 -66.04 39.03
C MET A 1 5.36 -64.72 38.43
N ARG A 2 4.42 -64.82 37.49
CA ARG A 2 3.59 -63.79 36.82
C ARG A 2 4.25 -62.80 35.83
N ARG A 3 3.99 -63.14 34.56
CA ARG A 3 4.04 -62.35 33.32
C ARG A 3 3.15 -61.11 33.39
N SER A 4 3.49 -60.07 32.63
CA SER A 4 2.49 -59.28 31.90
C SER A 4 3.05 -58.90 30.53
N ALA A 5 2.17 -58.94 29.53
CA ALA A 5 2.42 -58.96 28.10
C ALA A 5 1.81 -57.71 27.45
N PHE A 6 2.49 -57.23 26.40
CA PHE A 6 2.00 -56.53 25.20
C PHE A 6 0.82 -55.55 25.28
N ARG A 7 1.02 -54.35 24.71
CA ARG A 7 0.11 -53.80 23.67
C ARG A 7 0.74 -52.64 22.90
N VAL A 8 0.84 -52.81 21.58
CA VAL A 8 1.03 -51.77 20.56
C VAL A 8 -0.34 -51.19 20.19
N PRO A 9 -0.49 -49.88 19.91
CA PRO A 9 -1.64 -49.38 19.17
C PRO A 9 -1.31 -49.19 17.68
N VAL A 10 -2.07 -49.90 16.85
CA VAL A 10 -2.20 -49.68 15.40
C VAL A 10 -3.18 -48.52 15.15
N ALA A 11 -2.90 -47.77 14.09
CA ALA A 11 -3.62 -46.61 13.59
C ALA A 11 -5.13 -46.78 13.41
N ARG A 12 -5.87 -45.67 13.52
CA ARG A 12 -7.18 -45.48 12.88
C ARG A 12 -7.18 -44.20 12.07
N ALA A 13 -7.25 -44.36 10.76
CA ALA A 13 -7.61 -43.33 9.81
C ALA A 13 -9.03 -42.83 10.09
N ILE A 14 -9.21 -41.52 10.16
CA ILE A 14 -10.52 -40.87 10.14
C ILE A 14 -10.68 -40.27 8.75
N ILE A 15 -11.49 -40.94 7.93
CA ILE A 15 -12.10 -40.38 6.72
C ILE A 15 -13.35 -39.63 7.18
N LEU A 16 -13.43 -38.32 6.90
CA LEU A 16 -14.66 -37.55 6.99
C LEU A 16 -14.82 -36.65 5.76
N GLN A 17 -15.49 -37.26 4.77
CA GLN A 17 -16.51 -36.74 3.86
C GLN A 17 -16.47 -35.25 3.46
N SER A 18 -16.23 -35.08 2.14
CA SER A 18 -16.75 -34.06 1.23
C SER A 18 -18.00 -33.32 1.73
N ARG A 19 -17.89 -31.99 1.83
CA ARG A 19 -19.02 -31.06 1.69
C ARG A 19 -18.65 -29.86 0.82
N ARG A 20 -19.17 -29.93 -0.41
CA ARG A 20 -19.80 -28.88 -1.23
C ARG A 20 -18.98 -27.63 -1.52
N SER A 21 -18.55 -27.57 -2.78
CA SER A 21 -18.27 -26.37 -3.56
C SER A 21 -19.37 -25.31 -3.40
N LEU A 22 -18.96 -24.08 -3.08
CA LEU A 22 -19.76 -22.90 -3.37
C LEU A 22 -19.15 -22.21 -4.59
N THR A 23 -19.96 -22.21 -5.63
CA THR A 23 -19.74 -21.63 -6.95
C THR A 23 -19.60 -20.10 -6.90
N LYS A 24 -18.61 -19.60 -7.65
CA LYS A 24 -18.50 -18.32 -8.38
C LYS A 24 -19.41 -17.16 -7.93
N SER A 25 -18.77 -16.04 -7.56
CA SER A 25 -19.31 -14.70 -7.79
C SER A 25 -18.20 -13.80 -8.34
N THR A 26 -18.15 -13.68 -9.66
CA THR A 26 -17.44 -12.63 -10.38
C THR A 26 -18.35 -11.42 -10.45
N SER A 27 -17.94 -10.26 -9.92
CA SER A 27 -18.59 -8.98 -10.21
C SER A 27 -17.55 -7.98 -10.73
N GLY A 28 -17.18 -8.16 -12.01
CA GLY A 28 -16.69 -7.06 -12.82
C GLY A 28 -17.86 -6.14 -13.13
N CYS A 29 -17.89 -4.95 -12.54
CA CYS A 29 -18.89 -3.93 -12.88
C CYS A 29 -18.35 -3.11 -14.07
N ARG A 30 -18.67 -3.56 -15.28
CA ARG A 30 -18.63 -2.73 -16.49
C ARG A 30 -20.09 -2.49 -16.90
N PRO A 31 -20.59 -1.25 -16.90
CA PRO A 31 -21.94 -0.98 -17.37
C PRO A 31 -21.95 -0.98 -18.91
N GLU A 32 -22.73 -1.88 -19.51
CA GLU A 32 -23.16 -1.75 -20.89
C GLU A 32 -24.35 -0.76 -20.99
N PRO A 33 -24.41 0.10 -22.03
CA PRO A 33 -25.47 1.07 -22.20
C PRO A 33 -26.69 0.46 -22.92
N THR A 34 -27.86 0.54 -22.30
CA THR A 34 -29.15 0.32 -22.96
C THR A 34 -29.55 1.56 -23.74
N THR A 35 -29.67 1.41 -25.06
CA THR A 35 -30.27 2.37 -26.00
C THR A 35 -31.77 2.53 -25.75
N THR A 36 -32.21 3.74 -25.44
CA THR A 36 -33.49 4.29 -25.92
C THR A 36 -33.31 5.77 -26.26
N SER A 37 -33.70 6.10 -27.48
CA SER A 37 -33.48 7.39 -28.15
C SER A 37 -34.46 8.46 -27.68
N THR A 38 -33.94 9.63 -27.32
CA THR A 38 -34.60 10.93 -27.57
C THR A 38 -33.55 12.01 -27.76
N ALA A 39 -33.56 12.62 -28.94
CA ALA A 39 -32.61 13.60 -29.40
C ALA A 39 -32.72 14.93 -28.63
N THR A 40 -31.57 15.47 -28.21
CA THR A 40 -31.24 16.90 -28.31
C THR A 40 -29.71 17.04 -28.31
N SER A 41 -29.19 17.55 -29.42
CA SER A 41 -27.76 17.66 -29.71
C SER A 41 -27.10 18.79 -28.91
N THR A 42 -26.19 18.43 -28.01
CA THR A 42 -25.03 19.26 -27.69
C THR A 42 -23.80 18.37 -27.72
N ASP A 43 -23.07 18.46 -28.83
CA ASP A 43 -21.84 17.73 -29.10
C ASP A 43 -20.71 18.24 -28.17
N ARG A 44 -20.71 17.77 -26.93
CA ARG A 44 -19.52 17.80 -26.09
C ARG A 44 -18.70 16.56 -26.44
N ARG A 45 -17.81 16.68 -27.42
CA ARG A 45 -16.70 15.74 -27.60
C ARG A 45 -16.01 15.58 -26.25
N ALA A 46 -16.30 14.49 -25.55
CA ALA A 46 -15.51 14.07 -24.40
C ALA A 46 -14.09 13.88 -24.93
N VAL A 47 -13.16 14.75 -24.50
CA VAL A 47 -11.74 14.59 -24.74
C VAL A 47 -11.38 13.26 -24.07
N ARG A 48 -11.32 12.19 -24.86
CA ARG A 48 -10.79 10.91 -24.39
C ARG A 48 -9.31 11.18 -24.12
N SER A 49 -8.93 11.22 -22.84
CA SER A 49 -7.52 11.17 -22.46
C SER A 49 -6.97 9.85 -22.99
N ASP A 50 -5.98 9.91 -23.88
CA ASP A 50 -5.31 8.70 -24.32
C ASP A 50 -4.80 7.91 -23.10
N PRO A 51 -4.95 6.57 -23.09
CA PRO A 51 -4.49 5.76 -21.98
C PRO A 51 -2.98 5.95 -21.78
N LEU A 52 -2.56 6.06 -20.53
CA LEU A 52 -1.14 6.22 -20.20
C LEU A 52 -0.35 5.00 -20.65
N PRO A 53 0.89 5.18 -21.16
CA PRO A 53 1.66 4.11 -21.77
C PRO A 53 2.07 3.01 -20.78
N PHE A 54 2.12 3.34 -19.49
CA PHE A 54 2.47 2.41 -18.42
C PHE A 54 1.46 2.48 -17.29
N ARG A 55 1.37 1.37 -16.56
CA ARG A 55 0.58 1.23 -15.35
C ARG A 55 1.25 0.26 -14.39
N PHE A 56 0.85 0.31 -13.13
CA PHE A 56 1.17 -0.70 -12.15
C PHE A 56 0.19 -1.88 -12.21
N GLU A 57 0.73 -3.07 -11.97
CA GLU A 57 -0.03 -4.20 -11.47
C GLU A 57 0.36 -4.41 -10.00
N THR A 58 -0.59 -4.26 -9.08
CA THR A 58 -0.28 -4.11 -7.65
C THR A 58 -0.74 -5.29 -6.80
N GLY A 59 -0.06 -5.53 -5.70
CA GLY A 59 -0.48 -6.38 -4.60
C GLY A 59 -0.11 -5.77 -3.25
N LEU A 60 -0.82 -6.16 -2.21
CA LEU A 60 -0.55 -5.71 -0.85
C LEU A 60 -0.67 -6.86 0.14
N ALA A 61 0.08 -6.77 1.23
CA ALA A 61 0.00 -7.66 2.38
C ALA A 61 0.26 -6.89 3.66
N LEU A 62 -0.51 -7.23 4.69
CA LEU A 62 -0.64 -6.45 5.91
C LEU A 62 -0.61 -7.39 7.12
N PHE A 63 0.14 -7.01 8.13
CA PHE A 63 0.08 -7.60 9.47
C PHE A 63 0.05 -6.47 10.49
N ALA A 64 -0.95 -6.48 11.38
CA ALA A 64 -1.03 -5.50 12.45
C ALA A 64 -0.56 -6.11 13.76
N LYS A 65 0.35 -5.45 14.49
CA LYS A 65 0.77 -5.87 15.84
C LYS A 65 -0.39 -5.84 16.83
N ARG A 66 -1.40 -4.99 16.56
CA ARG A 66 -2.61 -4.86 17.37
C ARG A 66 -3.82 -4.47 16.51
N ALA A 67 -5.02 -4.66 17.06
CA ALA A 67 -6.23 -4.21 16.39
C ALA A 67 -6.21 -2.67 16.22
N PRO A 68 -6.52 -2.13 15.02
CA PRO A 68 -6.53 -0.70 14.77
C PRO A 68 -7.58 -0.01 15.65
N ARG A 69 -7.24 1.17 16.18
CA ARG A 69 -8.22 2.02 16.89
C ARG A 69 -9.32 2.40 15.89
N PRO A 70 -10.62 2.15 16.19
CA PRO A 70 -11.69 2.56 15.30
C PRO A 70 -11.62 4.05 15.00
N PHE A 71 -11.88 4.42 13.75
CA PHE A 71 -11.96 5.83 13.41
C PHE A 71 -13.06 6.49 14.23
N PRO A 72 -12.91 7.75 14.63
CA PRO A 72 -13.94 8.47 15.35
C PRO A 72 -14.95 9.12 14.37
N PRO A 73 -16.13 9.58 14.83
CA PRO A 73 -16.97 10.48 14.06
C PRO A 73 -16.21 11.79 13.67
N PRO A 74 -16.44 12.34 12.47
CA PRO A 74 -17.46 11.96 11.47
C PRO A 74 -17.00 10.87 10.49
N PHE A 75 -15.80 10.30 10.65
CA PHE A 75 -15.22 9.38 9.67
C PHE A 75 -15.88 8.00 9.67
N LEU A 76 -16.50 7.59 10.77
CA LEU A 76 -17.27 6.35 10.82
C LEU A 76 -18.50 6.41 9.90
N SER A 77 -18.75 5.31 9.18
CA SER A 77 -20.12 5.00 8.77
C SER A 77 -20.91 4.62 10.04
N PRO A 78 -22.05 5.27 10.34
CA PRO A 78 -22.81 4.94 11.55
C PRO A 78 -23.19 3.45 11.54
N PRO A 79 -23.07 2.74 12.67
CA PRO A 79 -23.64 1.41 12.77
C PRO A 79 -25.15 1.51 12.54
N SER A 80 -25.68 0.70 11.64
CA SER A 80 -27.13 0.44 11.56
C SER A 80 -27.55 -0.22 12.87
N GLY A 81 -28.01 0.58 13.84
CA GLY A 81 -28.28 0.09 15.18
C GLY A 81 -28.91 1.11 16.11
N SER A 82 -29.95 1.83 15.67
CA SER A 82 -30.98 2.24 16.61
C SER A 82 -31.85 1.00 16.87
N PHE A 83 -31.88 0.56 18.12
CA PHE A 83 -32.69 -0.56 18.60
C PHE A 83 -34.17 -0.14 18.69
N SER A 84 -34.80 0.25 17.57
CA SER A 84 -36.22 0.63 17.55
C SER A 84 -36.82 0.91 16.16
N ASP A 85 -36.34 0.30 15.06
CA ASP A 85 -37.03 0.46 13.76
C ASP A 85 -37.59 -0.88 13.23
N PRO A 86 -38.93 -1.06 13.19
CA PRO A 86 -39.56 -2.30 12.77
C PRO A 86 -39.52 -2.47 11.24
N LEU A 87 -39.04 -3.63 10.80
CA LEU A 87 -39.36 -4.34 9.56
C LEU A 87 -39.99 -3.51 8.42
N SER A 88 -39.16 -2.84 7.61
CA SER A 88 -39.26 -2.84 6.13
C SER A 88 -38.24 -1.89 5.50
N THR A 89 -37.09 -2.43 5.11
CA THR A 89 -36.28 -2.02 3.95
C THR A 89 -35.03 -2.88 3.92
N HIS A 90 -35.23 -4.16 3.62
CA HIS A 90 -34.18 -4.99 3.03
C HIS A 90 -33.91 -4.46 1.62
N ASP A 91 -33.16 -3.37 1.49
CA ASP A 91 -32.53 -2.97 0.23
C ASP A 91 -31.40 -1.98 0.48
N ARG A 92 -30.22 -2.30 -0.07
CA ARG A 92 -28.93 -1.57 -0.06
C ARG A 92 -27.99 -1.92 1.10
N SER A 93 -27.17 -2.95 0.86
CA SER A 93 -25.85 -3.12 1.47
C SER A 93 -24.97 -1.90 1.15
N ARG A 94 -25.14 -0.79 1.88
CA ARG A 94 -24.25 0.36 1.78
C ARG A 94 -22.89 -0.07 2.33
N ASP A 95 -21.92 -0.14 1.42
CA ASP A 95 -20.48 -0.29 1.66
C ASP A 95 -20.06 0.58 2.87
N ARG A 96 -19.80 -0.06 4.02
CA ARG A 96 -19.60 0.56 5.35
C ARG A 96 -18.25 1.30 5.49
N ARG A 97 -17.65 1.71 4.38
CA ARG A 97 -16.34 2.37 4.37
C ARG A 97 -16.44 3.76 5.00
N PRO A 98 -15.39 4.21 5.69
CA PRO A 98 -15.37 5.53 6.29
C PRO A 98 -15.45 6.63 5.22
N LEU A 99 -16.02 7.78 5.59
CA LEU A 99 -16.26 8.89 4.67
C LEU A 99 -15.53 10.16 5.12
N VAL A 100 -15.08 10.96 4.17
CA VAL A 100 -14.62 12.34 4.37
C VAL A 100 -15.09 13.19 3.19
N ASN A 101 -15.64 14.38 3.46
CA ASN A 101 -16.23 15.26 2.44
C ASN A 101 -17.28 14.55 1.54
N GLY A 102 -18.02 13.59 2.09
CA GLY A 102 -19.01 12.78 1.35
C GLY A 102 -18.42 11.70 0.42
N GLN A 103 -17.09 11.54 0.39
CA GLN A 103 -16.38 10.54 -0.39
C GLN A 103 -15.81 9.43 0.50
N LYS A 104 -15.65 8.22 -0.06
CA LYS A 104 -15.02 7.10 0.66
C LYS A 104 -13.53 7.38 0.85
N ILE A 105 -13.05 7.23 2.09
CA ILE A 105 -11.62 7.31 2.38
C ILE A 105 -10.93 6.13 1.68
N ARG A 106 -9.94 6.44 0.82
CA ARG A 106 -9.30 5.52 -0.12
C ARG A 106 -8.05 4.88 0.44
N GLY A 107 -7.82 3.58 0.19
CA GLY A 107 -6.70 2.74 0.68
C GLY A 107 -7.12 1.72 1.76
N TYR A 108 -6.19 1.24 2.58
CA TYR A 108 -6.41 0.26 3.65
C TYR A 108 -5.70 0.67 4.94
N THR A 109 -6.28 0.34 6.10
CA THR A 109 -5.67 0.55 7.44
C THR A 109 -5.05 -0.76 7.91
N ASN A 110 -3.88 -0.70 8.55
CA ASN A 110 -3.21 -1.85 9.15
C ASN A 110 -2.64 -1.48 10.52
N GLY A 111 -3.41 -1.67 11.59
CA GLY A 111 -3.02 -1.15 12.90
C GLY A 111 -3.00 0.38 12.89
N ASP A 112 -1.83 0.96 13.15
CA ASP A 112 -1.59 2.40 13.03
C ASP A 112 -1.05 2.82 11.65
N ASP A 113 -0.68 1.86 10.78
CA ASP A 113 -0.32 2.11 9.39
C ASP A 113 -1.54 2.31 8.48
N ALA A 114 -1.25 2.86 7.29
CA ALA A 114 -2.12 2.74 6.15
C ALA A 114 -1.35 2.52 4.84
N VAL A 115 -2.03 1.95 3.84
CA VAL A 115 -1.49 1.75 2.49
C VAL A 115 -2.47 2.15 1.41
N TYR A 116 -1.95 2.51 0.23
CA TYR A 116 -2.72 2.78 -0.96
C TYR A 116 -2.05 2.19 -2.20
N ALA A 117 -2.85 1.72 -3.15
CA ALA A 117 -2.39 1.22 -4.42
C ALA A 117 -3.39 1.51 -5.54
N SER A 118 -2.88 1.94 -6.68
CA SER A 118 -3.61 2.09 -7.95
C SER A 118 -2.67 1.84 -9.13
N ASP A 119 -3.22 1.90 -10.34
CA ASP A 119 -2.48 1.77 -11.59
C ASP A 119 -1.36 2.82 -11.78
N GLN A 120 -1.32 3.87 -10.97
CA GLN A 120 -0.36 4.97 -11.12
C GLN A 120 0.30 5.44 -9.83
N PHE A 121 -0.21 5.06 -8.67
CA PHE A 121 0.31 5.54 -7.40
C PHE A 121 0.22 4.46 -6.33
N ILE A 122 1.33 4.20 -5.66
CA ILE A 122 1.38 3.38 -4.46
C ILE A 122 1.98 4.18 -3.31
N ALA A 123 1.57 3.87 -2.09
CA ALA A 123 2.14 4.48 -0.90
C ALA A 123 1.90 3.65 0.36
N ALA A 124 2.78 3.83 1.34
CA ALA A 124 2.71 3.31 2.69
C ALA A 124 3.04 4.45 3.67
N ASP A 125 2.13 4.69 4.61
CA ASP A 125 2.25 5.72 5.64
C ASP A 125 2.16 5.00 6.99
N ASP A 126 3.20 5.11 7.82
CA ASP A 126 3.22 4.56 9.18
C ASP A 126 2.78 5.64 10.18
N GLY A 127 1.73 5.33 10.93
CA GLY A 127 1.22 6.20 11.99
C GLY A 127 1.90 5.94 13.32
N VAL A 128 2.45 6.98 13.94
CA VAL A 128 3.19 6.85 15.21
C VAL A 128 2.30 6.33 16.35
N GLY A 129 2.48 5.05 16.69
CA GLY A 129 1.56 4.31 17.58
C GLY A 129 1.45 4.84 19.01
N ALA A 130 2.37 5.72 19.46
CA ALA A 130 2.30 6.38 20.76
C ALA A 130 1.03 7.24 20.92
N TRP A 131 0.45 7.75 19.82
CA TRP A 131 -0.79 8.53 19.86
C TRP A 131 -1.98 7.75 20.41
N SER A 132 -2.01 6.43 20.24
CA SER A 132 -3.09 5.58 20.75
C SER A 132 -3.22 5.58 22.28
N THR A 133 -2.22 6.10 23.00
CA THR A 133 -2.27 6.32 24.45
C THR A 133 -3.01 7.60 24.86
N ARG A 134 -3.25 8.51 23.91
CA ARG A 134 -3.91 9.80 24.17
C ARG A 134 -5.41 9.73 23.85
N PRO A 135 -6.28 10.40 24.64
CA PRO A 135 -7.72 10.37 24.40
C PRO A 135 -8.12 10.78 22.97
N GLY A 136 -7.48 11.81 22.40
CA GLY A 136 -7.72 12.27 21.04
C GLY A 136 -6.80 11.67 19.97
N GLY A 137 -5.88 10.76 20.31
CA GLY A 137 -4.85 10.28 19.39
C GLY A 137 -5.29 9.12 18.51
N HIS A 138 -5.22 9.30 17.19
CA HIS A 138 -5.59 8.34 16.17
C HIS A 138 -4.53 8.31 15.06
N ALA A 139 -3.43 7.60 15.31
CA ALA A 139 -2.32 7.45 14.34
C ALA A 139 -2.80 6.84 13.01
N GLY A 140 -3.48 5.69 13.08
CA GLY A 140 -4.07 5.05 11.90
C GLY A 140 -5.13 5.88 11.16
N LEU A 141 -5.74 6.90 11.79
CA LEU A 141 -6.61 7.85 11.07
C LEU A 141 -5.76 8.86 10.28
N TRP A 142 -4.71 9.39 10.91
CA TRP A 142 -3.80 10.35 10.29
C TRP A 142 -3.10 9.76 9.07
N ALA A 143 -2.49 8.57 9.20
CA ALA A 143 -1.92 7.82 8.08
C ALA A 143 -2.95 7.64 6.94
N ARG A 144 -4.19 7.29 7.30
CA ARG A 144 -5.26 7.07 6.33
C ARG A 144 -5.69 8.32 5.57
N LEU A 145 -5.78 9.45 6.27
CA LEU A 145 -6.24 10.71 5.69
C LEU A 145 -5.16 11.33 4.80
N ILE A 146 -3.89 11.29 5.22
CA ILE A 146 -2.77 11.73 4.39
C ILE A 146 -2.77 10.95 3.07
N LEU A 147 -2.74 9.60 3.11
CA LEU A 147 -2.85 8.77 1.91
C LEU A 147 -4.08 9.08 1.05
N HIS A 148 -5.24 9.24 1.68
CA HIS A 148 -6.47 9.50 0.96
C HIS A 148 -6.39 10.79 0.15
N PHE A 149 -6.04 11.90 0.80
CA PHE A 149 -5.96 13.19 0.13
C PHE A 149 -4.77 13.25 -0.83
N TRP A 150 -3.67 12.56 -0.52
CA TRP A 150 -2.51 12.50 -1.41
C TRP A 150 -2.84 11.77 -2.72
N ALA A 151 -3.53 10.63 -2.63
CA ALA A 151 -4.04 9.93 -3.81
C ALA A 151 -5.05 10.79 -4.60
N VAL A 152 -5.95 11.51 -3.92
CA VAL A 152 -6.93 12.41 -4.55
C VAL A 152 -6.25 13.55 -5.30
N GLU A 153 -5.25 14.22 -4.70
CA GLU A 153 -4.50 15.30 -5.36
C GLU A 153 -3.66 14.78 -6.54
N THR A 154 -3.05 13.61 -6.38
CA THR A 154 -2.24 12.96 -7.41
C THR A 154 -3.08 12.64 -8.65
N GLU A 155 -4.21 11.95 -8.46
CA GLU A 155 -5.13 11.65 -9.57
C GLU A 155 -5.83 12.90 -10.12
N GLY A 156 -6.19 13.83 -9.23
CA GLY A 156 -6.87 15.06 -9.60
C GLY A 156 -6.02 15.95 -10.51
N ASP A 157 -4.72 16.06 -10.22
CA ASP A 157 -3.80 16.79 -11.08
C ASP A 157 -3.48 16.02 -12.37
N ALA A 158 -3.29 14.70 -12.31
CA ALA A 158 -3.07 13.89 -13.52
C ALA A 158 -4.21 14.04 -14.53
N ASN A 159 -5.46 14.06 -14.06
CA ASN A 159 -6.66 14.17 -14.89
C ASN A 159 -7.10 15.62 -15.20
N ARG A 160 -6.38 16.62 -14.69
CA ARG A 160 -6.73 18.03 -14.90
C ARG A 160 -6.61 18.40 -16.38
N PRO A 161 -7.64 18.99 -17.01
CA PRO A 161 -7.54 19.54 -18.36
C PRO A 161 -6.46 20.62 -18.42
N ARG A 162 -5.57 20.52 -19.40
CA ARG A 162 -4.48 21.48 -19.62
C ARG A 162 -4.67 22.20 -20.97
N PRO A 163 -4.27 23.49 -21.07
CA PRO A 163 -4.19 24.18 -22.34
C PRO A 163 -3.38 23.39 -23.38
N PRO A 164 -3.70 23.51 -24.68
CA PRO A 164 -2.92 22.88 -25.74
C PRO A 164 -1.44 23.24 -25.63
N GLY A 165 -0.57 22.23 -25.71
CA GLY A 165 0.89 22.40 -25.62
C GLY A 165 1.47 22.40 -24.21
N GLN A 166 0.65 22.45 -23.16
CA GLN A 166 1.15 22.30 -21.78
C GLN A 166 1.24 20.82 -21.39
N LEU A 167 2.46 20.33 -21.23
CA LEU A 167 2.72 18.97 -20.76
C LEU A 167 2.38 18.83 -19.27
N TYR A 168 1.86 17.66 -18.90
CA TYR A 168 1.73 17.29 -17.50
C TYR A 168 3.10 16.97 -16.92
N THR A 169 3.43 17.56 -15.77
CA THR A 169 4.57 17.18 -14.96
C THR A 169 4.09 17.01 -13.52
N PRO A 170 4.27 15.82 -12.92
CA PRO A 170 3.93 15.61 -11.53
C PRO A 170 4.62 16.59 -10.58
N THR A 171 3.91 17.05 -9.55
CA THR A 171 4.42 17.85 -8.44
C THR A 171 4.13 17.20 -7.07
N PRO A 172 4.69 16.01 -6.78
CA PRO A 172 4.32 15.20 -5.61
C PRO A 172 4.40 15.91 -4.27
N ILE A 173 5.43 16.73 -4.04
CA ILE A 173 5.57 17.52 -2.80
C ILE A 173 4.36 18.46 -2.62
N ASN A 174 3.87 19.07 -3.70
CA ASN A 174 2.70 19.94 -3.62
C ASN A 174 1.41 19.15 -3.39
N TYR A 175 1.31 17.92 -3.93
CA TYR A 175 0.18 17.03 -3.65
C TYR A 175 0.16 16.62 -2.18
N LEU A 176 1.31 16.19 -1.64
CA LEU A 176 1.45 15.81 -0.24
C LEU A 176 1.23 17.00 0.69
N GLN A 177 1.70 18.20 0.33
CA GLN A 177 1.42 19.42 1.09
C GLN A 177 -0.09 19.69 1.22
N LYS A 178 -0.83 19.64 0.11
CA LYS A 178 -2.28 19.83 0.16
C LYS A 178 -2.98 18.71 0.91
N ALA A 179 -2.47 17.48 0.82
CA ALA A 179 -3.00 16.35 1.57
C ALA A 179 -2.83 16.54 3.09
N TYR A 180 -1.68 17.07 3.49
CA TYR A 180 -1.37 17.46 4.86
C TYR A 180 -2.31 18.57 5.37
N GLU A 181 -2.49 19.64 4.59
CA GLU A 181 -3.42 20.73 4.92
C GLU A 181 -4.87 20.23 5.05
N GLN A 182 -5.34 19.41 4.10
CA GLN A 182 -6.68 18.80 4.15
C GLN A 182 -6.85 17.84 5.34
N THR A 183 -5.80 17.12 5.72
CA THR A 183 -5.82 16.24 6.90
C THR A 183 -5.94 17.04 8.18
N ILE A 184 -5.19 18.15 8.31
CA ILE A 184 -5.33 19.07 9.44
C ILE A 184 -6.76 19.60 9.50
N GLU A 185 -7.31 20.07 8.39
CA GLU A 185 -8.68 20.61 8.35
C GLU A 185 -9.70 19.55 8.78
N ALA A 186 -9.64 18.34 8.20
CA ALA A 186 -10.56 17.25 8.49
C ALA A 186 -10.49 16.79 9.95
N THR A 187 -9.34 16.93 10.61
CA THR A 187 -9.12 16.47 11.99
C THR A 187 -9.23 17.57 13.03
N SER A 188 -9.48 18.83 12.64
CA SER A 188 -9.53 19.97 13.57
C SER A 188 -10.93 20.31 14.08
N GLN A 189 -11.99 20.02 13.31
CA GLN A 189 -13.38 20.37 13.66
C GLN A 189 -14.37 19.27 13.25
N PRO A 190 -15.48 19.03 13.98
CA PRO A 190 -15.83 19.61 15.30
C PRO A 190 -15.04 18.98 16.46
N ASN A 191 -14.32 17.89 16.19
CA ASN A 191 -13.49 17.19 17.16
C ASN A 191 -12.02 17.39 16.78
N GLN A 192 -11.14 17.49 17.76
CA GLN A 192 -9.69 17.61 17.55
C GLN A 192 -9.04 16.23 17.64
N TRP A 193 -8.86 15.57 16.50
CA TRP A 193 -8.20 14.28 16.41
C TRP A 193 -6.71 14.45 16.13
N GLN A 194 -5.90 13.96 17.04
CA GLN A 194 -4.45 14.14 17.01
C GLN A 194 -3.77 12.90 16.44
N GLY A 195 -2.59 13.08 15.89
CA GLY A 195 -1.83 12.00 15.27
C GLY A 195 -0.69 12.55 14.44
N THR A 196 0.22 11.66 14.09
CA THR A 196 1.31 11.92 13.17
C THR A 196 1.60 10.66 12.37
N THR A 197 2.21 10.83 11.20
CA THR A 197 2.53 9.72 10.31
C THR A 197 3.75 10.04 9.45
N THR A 198 4.52 9.02 9.07
CA THR A 198 5.48 9.11 7.96
C THR A 198 4.72 9.04 6.63
N ALA A 199 5.41 9.28 5.52
CA ALA A 199 4.80 9.22 4.19
C ALA A 199 5.81 8.77 3.13
N ALA A 200 5.59 7.60 2.55
CA ALA A 200 6.42 7.05 1.48
C ALA A 200 5.55 6.66 0.28
N GLY A 201 5.77 7.29 -0.87
CA GLY A 201 4.92 7.09 -2.05
C GLY A 201 5.67 7.16 -3.37
N ALA A 202 5.14 6.47 -4.38
CA ALA A 202 5.73 6.38 -5.70
C ALA A 202 4.66 6.55 -6.79
N GLN A 203 4.80 7.62 -7.59
CA GLN A 203 3.91 7.94 -8.70
C GLN A 203 4.54 7.55 -10.04
N LEU A 204 3.87 6.68 -10.79
CA LEU A 204 4.26 6.29 -12.13
C LEU A 204 3.86 7.36 -13.16
N HIS A 205 4.85 7.76 -13.93
CA HIS A 205 4.71 8.62 -15.08
C HIS A 205 5.56 8.08 -16.25
N PHE A 206 5.74 8.88 -17.30
CA PHE A 206 6.57 8.53 -18.43
C PHE A 206 7.32 9.76 -18.93
N GLN A 207 8.44 9.52 -19.60
CA GLN A 207 9.19 10.54 -20.32
C GLN A 207 9.28 10.18 -21.80
N ARG A 208 9.25 11.21 -22.65
CA ARG A 208 9.51 11.09 -24.09
C ARG A 208 10.84 11.75 -24.39
N SER A 209 11.52 11.25 -25.43
CA SER A 209 12.76 11.85 -25.88
C SER A 209 12.49 13.18 -26.58
N ASP A 210 13.14 14.25 -26.14
CA ASP A 210 13.09 15.55 -26.81
C ASP A 210 13.82 15.53 -28.15
N SER A 211 14.87 14.69 -28.28
CA SER A 211 15.68 14.60 -29.49
C SER A 211 15.09 13.68 -30.56
N ASP A 212 14.25 12.72 -30.16
CA ASP A 212 13.55 11.81 -31.07
C ASP A 212 12.09 11.62 -30.62
N PRO A 213 11.16 12.44 -31.14
CA PRO A 213 9.74 12.34 -30.84
C PRO A 213 9.10 11.01 -31.25
N SER A 214 9.76 10.21 -32.09
CA SER A 214 9.28 8.90 -32.53
C SER A 214 9.71 7.76 -31.60
N ALA A 215 10.68 8.01 -30.72
CA ALA A 215 11.12 7.02 -29.74
C ALA A 215 9.98 6.63 -28.79
N PRO A 216 9.88 5.34 -28.38
CA PRO A 216 8.87 4.91 -27.44
C PRO A 216 9.04 5.64 -26.10
N PRO A 217 7.93 5.98 -25.41
CA PRO A 217 8.02 6.57 -24.07
C PRO A 217 8.69 5.57 -23.12
N LYS A 218 9.47 6.09 -22.17
CA LYS A 218 10.11 5.33 -21.09
C LYS A 218 9.38 5.58 -19.77
N PRO A 219 9.22 4.58 -18.89
CA PRO A 219 8.60 4.80 -17.60
C PRO A 219 9.52 5.63 -16.69
N LEU A 220 8.91 6.51 -15.90
CA LEU A 220 9.61 7.40 -14.98
C LEU A 220 8.83 7.43 -13.66
N LEU A 221 9.51 7.16 -12.56
CA LEU A 221 8.93 7.15 -11.24
C LEU A 221 9.23 8.46 -10.52
N TYR A 222 8.22 9.06 -9.90
CA TYR A 222 8.37 10.17 -8.97
C TYR A 222 8.19 9.62 -7.57
N VAL A 223 9.29 9.44 -6.85
CA VAL A 223 9.30 8.92 -5.48
C VAL A 223 9.28 10.09 -4.52
N THR A 224 8.48 10.02 -3.46
CA THR A 224 8.43 11.05 -2.41
C THR A 224 8.46 10.38 -1.05
N ASN A 225 9.38 10.84 -0.20
CA ASN A 225 9.58 10.28 1.13
C ASN A 225 9.66 11.36 2.21
N LEU A 226 9.03 11.09 3.35
CA LEU A 226 9.18 11.80 4.61
C LEU A 226 9.09 10.81 5.77
N GLY A 227 10.17 10.71 6.54
CA GLY A 227 10.31 9.73 7.63
C GLY A 227 11.14 8.51 7.23
N ASP A 228 10.86 7.38 7.88
CA ASP A 228 11.61 6.13 7.80
C ASP A 228 10.88 5.01 7.04
N SER A 229 9.60 5.17 6.70
CA SER A 229 8.98 4.36 5.62
C SER A 229 9.78 4.48 4.32
N GLN A 230 9.69 3.47 3.46
CA GLN A 230 10.59 3.36 2.30
C GLN A 230 9.90 3.03 0.99
N VAL A 231 10.49 3.57 -0.08
CA VAL A 231 10.29 3.09 -1.45
C VAL A 231 11.58 2.46 -1.96
N MET A 232 11.47 1.25 -2.52
CA MET A 232 12.58 0.52 -3.14
C MET A 232 12.20 0.08 -4.56
N VAL A 233 13.13 0.22 -5.50
CA VAL A 233 12.97 -0.28 -6.88
C VAL A 233 13.96 -1.40 -7.10
N ILE A 234 13.43 -2.56 -7.47
CA ILE A 234 14.18 -3.79 -7.73
C ILE A 234 13.98 -4.14 -9.20
N ARG A 235 15.07 -4.43 -9.89
CA ARG A 235 15.05 -5.02 -11.24
C ARG A 235 15.36 -6.50 -11.14
N PRO A 236 14.35 -7.39 -11.23
CA PRO A 236 14.60 -8.81 -11.40
C PRO A 236 15.34 -9.03 -12.71
N ARG A 237 16.51 -9.65 -12.67
CA ARG A 237 17.25 -10.05 -13.88
C ARG A 237 16.91 -11.49 -14.22
N ASP A 238 17.19 -11.89 -15.47
CA ASP A 238 17.07 -13.29 -15.88
C ASP A 238 17.94 -14.17 -14.97
N GLY A 239 17.33 -14.98 -14.10
CA GLY A 239 18.04 -15.82 -13.13
C GLY A 239 17.47 -15.74 -11.71
N ARG A 240 18.36 -15.83 -10.71
CA ARG A 240 18.02 -15.75 -9.26
C ARG A 240 18.53 -14.47 -8.59
N ASP A 241 19.03 -13.53 -9.38
CA ASP A 241 19.62 -12.29 -8.88
C ASP A 241 18.68 -11.11 -9.16
N GLY A 242 18.62 -10.18 -8.20
CA GLY A 242 17.91 -8.90 -8.32
C GLY A 242 18.89 -7.76 -8.12
N GLU A 243 18.70 -6.68 -8.89
CA GLU A 243 19.49 -5.46 -8.72
C GLU A 243 18.66 -4.38 -8.02
N ARG A 244 19.24 -3.73 -7.02
CA ARG A 244 18.68 -2.49 -6.47
C ARG A 244 18.92 -1.35 -7.44
N ILE A 245 17.85 -0.86 -8.05
CA ILE A 245 17.89 0.34 -8.89
C ILE A 245 17.83 1.59 -8.02
N TYR A 246 17.01 1.55 -6.97
CA TYR A 246 16.77 2.70 -6.11
C TYR A 246 16.28 2.28 -4.73
N LYS A 247 16.61 3.08 -3.71
CA LYS A 247 16.04 3.02 -2.36
C LYS A 247 16.01 4.45 -1.80
N THR A 248 14.92 4.85 -1.16
CA THR A 248 14.81 6.12 -0.44
C THR A 248 15.74 6.13 0.78
N THR A 249 16.30 7.30 1.10
CA THR A 249 17.00 7.51 2.38
C THR A 249 16.02 7.85 3.49
N GLU A 250 16.17 7.18 4.62
CA GLU A 250 15.41 7.37 5.85
C GLU A 250 15.69 8.75 6.46
N GLN A 251 14.70 9.35 7.13
CA GLN A 251 14.80 10.70 7.67
C GLN A 251 14.44 10.71 9.15
N TRP A 252 15.37 11.21 9.97
CA TRP A 252 15.29 11.18 11.42
C TRP A 252 15.52 12.55 12.03
N HIS A 253 14.92 12.80 13.20
CA HIS A 253 15.38 13.84 14.12
C HIS A 253 16.48 13.29 15.03
N TRP A 254 16.32 12.04 15.48
CA TRP A 254 17.28 11.19 16.17
C TRP A 254 16.82 9.72 16.04
N PHE A 255 17.60 8.77 16.52
CA PHE A 255 17.29 7.33 16.44
C PHE A 255 15.87 7.00 16.94
N ASP A 256 15.13 6.21 16.16
CA ASP A 256 13.74 5.78 16.43
C ASP A 256 12.75 6.96 16.60
N CYS A 257 13.11 8.15 16.09
CA CYS A 257 12.22 9.31 15.98
C CYS A 257 12.27 9.88 14.55
N PRO A 258 11.48 9.30 13.63
CA PRO A 258 11.48 9.73 12.24
C PRO A 258 10.90 11.13 12.11
N ARG A 259 11.22 11.79 10.99
CA ARG A 259 10.41 12.93 10.55
C ARG A 259 8.97 12.45 10.32
N GLN A 260 8.00 13.25 10.73
CA GLN A 260 6.60 12.81 10.76
C GLN A 260 5.66 13.98 10.51
N LEU A 261 4.64 13.80 9.69
CA LEU A 261 3.60 14.80 9.44
C LEU A 261 2.53 14.71 10.51
N GLY A 262 2.26 15.81 11.20
CA GLY A 262 1.00 15.96 11.93
C GLY A 262 1.06 16.83 13.17
N THR A 263 0.28 16.44 14.18
CA THR A 263 0.03 17.25 15.37
C THR A 263 1.31 17.54 16.13
N ASN A 264 1.64 18.82 16.32
CA ASN A 264 2.85 19.31 17.01
C ASN A 264 4.18 18.85 16.38
N SER A 265 4.17 18.33 15.16
CA SER A 265 5.41 18.10 14.42
C SER A 265 5.91 19.40 13.81
N PRO A 266 7.24 19.67 13.82
CA PRO A 266 7.82 20.77 13.06
C PRO A 266 7.89 20.45 11.55
N ASP A 267 7.70 19.19 11.15
CA ASP A 267 7.90 18.79 9.77
C ASP A 267 6.71 19.13 8.88
N THR A 268 7.00 19.65 7.69
CA THR A 268 6.02 19.89 6.64
C THR A 268 6.47 19.28 5.32
N PRO A 269 5.54 18.88 4.43
CA PRO A 269 5.92 18.30 3.14
C PRO A 269 6.83 19.21 2.32
N ARG A 270 6.54 20.52 2.25
CA ARG A 270 7.35 21.46 1.46
C ARG A 270 8.78 21.66 1.97
N GLU A 271 8.98 21.57 3.28
CA GLU A 271 10.29 21.84 3.88
C GLU A 271 11.14 20.58 4.05
N ASN A 272 10.50 19.41 4.23
CA ASN A 272 11.19 18.21 4.69
C ASN A 272 11.04 17.00 3.77
N ALA A 273 10.00 16.91 2.93
CA ALA A 273 9.85 15.78 2.04
C ALA A 273 10.90 15.83 0.92
N VAL A 274 11.49 14.69 0.61
CA VAL A 274 12.44 14.51 -0.50
C VAL A 274 11.68 13.90 -1.68
N MET A 275 11.93 14.43 -2.88
CA MET A 275 11.35 13.89 -4.12
C MET A 275 12.44 13.60 -5.14
N ASP A 276 12.47 12.36 -5.59
CA ASP A 276 13.44 11.84 -6.55
C ASP A 276 12.74 11.34 -7.81
N LYS A 277 13.39 11.59 -8.96
CA LYS A 277 12.97 11.02 -10.24
C LYS A 277 13.84 9.81 -10.53
N VAL A 278 13.22 8.65 -10.70
CA VAL A 278 13.90 7.39 -10.93
C VAL A 278 13.49 6.83 -12.28
N GLU A 279 14.44 6.70 -13.19
CA GLU A 279 14.22 5.99 -14.45
C GLU A 279 14.09 4.50 -14.16
N ILE A 280 12.99 3.89 -14.63
CA ILE A 280 12.72 2.47 -14.44
C ILE A 280 12.45 1.81 -15.79
N GLU A 281 12.41 0.49 -15.80
CA GLU A 281 12.12 -0.34 -16.97
C GLU A 281 10.80 -1.10 -16.80
N GLU A 282 10.31 -1.68 -17.89
CA GLU A 282 9.20 -2.62 -17.81
C GLU A 282 9.65 -3.86 -17.00
N ASN A 283 8.75 -4.33 -16.14
CA ASN A 283 8.97 -5.42 -15.18
C ASN A 283 9.87 -5.10 -13.98
N ASP A 284 10.30 -3.84 -13.81
CA ASP A 284 10.81 -3.41 -12.50
C ASP A 284 9.69 -3.50 -11.45
N VAL A 285 10.07 -3.93 -10.24
CA VAL A 285 9.19 -4.00 -9.07
C VAL A 285 9.46 -2.79 -8.18
N VAL A 286 8.40 -2.05 -7.89
CA VAL A 286 8.41 -0.93 -6.95
C VAL A 286 7.73 -1.38 -5.67
N LEU A 287 8.42 -1.25 -4.54
CA LEU A 287 7.89 -1.51 -3.21
C LEU A 287 7.66 -0.18 -2.49
N ALA A 288 6.54 -0.07 -1.77
CA ALA A 288 6.34 0.91 -0.70
C ALA A 288 6.06 0.17 0.61
N MET A 289 6.83 0.45 1.66
CA MET A 289 6.90 -0.36 2.87
C MET A 289 7.00 0.51 4.12
N SER A 290 6.39 0.07 5.23
CA SER A 290 6.60 0.67 6.56
C SER A 290 7.89 0.18 7.24
N ASP A 291 8.25 0.82 8.35
CA ASP A 291 9.41 0.46 9.18
C ASP A 291 9.37 -1.01 9.64
N GLY A 292 8.19 -1.55 9.90
CA GLY A 292 7.99 -2.95 10.30
C GLY A 292 8.56 -4.00 9.33
N VAL A 293 8.87 -3.63 8.08
CA VAL A 293 9.63 -4.49 7.14
C VAL A 293 11.13 -4.26 7.30
N ILE A 294 11.57 -3.00 7.16
CA ILE A 294 12.98 -2.62 7.01
C ILE A 294 13.77 -2.71 8.33
N ASP A 295 13.08 -2.64 9.47
CA ASP A 295 13.66 -2.87 10.79
C ASP A 295 13.94 -4.35 11.05
N ASN A 296 13.31 -5.23 10.25
CA ASN A 296 13.30 -6.68 10.44
C ASN A 296 13.93 -7.46 9.27
N LEU A 297 14.30 -6.80 8.17
CA LEU A 297 14.95 -7.44 7.03
C LEU A 297 16.00 -6.50 6.43
N TRP A 298 17.20 -7.01 6.18
CA TRP A 298 18.22 -6.25 5.46
C TRP A 298 17.83 -6.10 3.98
N GLU A 299 18.39 -5.08 3.33
CA GLU A 299 18.15 -4.78 1.91
C GLU A 299 18.33 -6.01 1.00
N HIS A 300 19.39 -6.78 1.21
CA HIS A 300 19.69 -7.95 0.39
C HIS A 300 18.66 -9.08 0.59
N GLU A 301 18.08 -9.22 1.78
CA GLU A 301 17.02 -10.20 2.05
C GLU A 301 15.71 -9.79 1.40
N ILE A 302 15.36 -8.50 1.41
CA ILE A 302 14.19 -7.96 0.72
C ILE A 302 14.30 -8.26 -0.78
N ILE A 303 15.45 -7.95 -1.39
CA ILE A 303 15.70 -8.20 -2.82
C ILE A 303 15.58 -9.69 -3.15
N GLN A 304 16.24 -10.55 -2.38
CA GLN A 304 16.17 -12.00 -2.61
C GLN A 304 14.76 -12.55 -2.46
N ASN A 305 14.02 -12.10 -1.44
CA ASN A 305 12.64 -12.52 -1.20
C ASN A 305 11.74 -12.17 -2.39
N VAL A 306 11.87 -10.97 -2.96
CA VAL A 306 11.10 -10.54 -4.14
C VAL A 306 11.41 -11.43 -5.35
N VAL A 307 12.69 -11.65 -5.64
CA VAL A 307 13.11 -12.48 -6.80
C VAL A 307 12.64 -13.93 -6.65
N ASP A 308 12.86 -14.53 -5.49
CA ASP A 308 12.40 -15.88 -5.18
C ASP A 308 10.88 -16.01 -5.28
N SER A 309 10.15 -14.99 -4.82
CA SER A 309 8.69 -14.96 -4.85
C SER A 309 8.14 -14.86 -6.27
N ILE A 310 8.77 -14.06 -7.14
CA ILE A 310 8.43 -14.00 -8.57
C ILE A 310 8.66 -15.37 -9.23
N GLN A 311 9.81 -16.00 -8.96
CA GLN A 311 10.12 -17.31 -9.53
C GLN A 311 9.13 -18.39 -9.05
N LYS A 312 8.83 -18.44 -7.75
CA LYS A 312 7.81 -19.34 -7.19
C LYS A 312 6.44 -19.11 -7.83
N TRP A 313 6.07 -17.84 -8.04
CA TRP A 313 4.84 -17.47 -8.70
C TRP A 313 4.78 -18.01 -10.13
N GLU A 314 5.80 -17.77 -10.94
CA GLU A 314 5.92 -18.27 -12.32
C GLU A 314 5.84 -19.79 -12.40
N ASN A 315 6.44 -20.48 -11.43
CA ASN A 315 6.41 -21.94 -11.30
C ASN A 315 5.07 -22.51 -10.79
N GLY A 316 4.03 -21.68 -10.65
CA GLY A 316 2.70 -22.14 -10.26
C GLY A 316 2.47 -22.26 -8.74
N GLN A 317 3.41 -21.82 -7.90
CA GLN A 317 3.38 -22.05 -6.45
C GLN A 317 2.63 -20.97 -5.66
N GLY A 318 2.23 -19.87 -6.30
CA GLY A 318 1.62 -18.72 -5.61
C GLY A 318 0.09 -18.63 -5.64
N GLY A 319 -0.63 -19.68 -6.05
CA GLY A 319 -2.10 -19.69 -6.09
C GLY A 319 -2.70 -19.45 -7.48
N GLU A 320 -3.97 -19.03 -7.56
CA GLU A 320 -4.67 -18.80 -8.84
C GLU A 320 -4.16 -17.53 -9.55
N SER A 321 -3.90 -17.62 -10.86
CA SER A 321 -3.47 -16.49 -11.68
C SER A 321 -4.64 -15.84 -12.41
N THR A 322 -4.63 -14.52 -12.52
CA THR A 322 -5.58 -13.76 -13.36
C THR A 322 -5.12 -13.62 -14.82
N GLY A 323 -3.95 -14.17 -15.17
CA GLY A 323 -3.40 -14.08 -16.53
C GLY A 323 -2.07 -14.81 -16.71
N ASP A 324 -1.24 -14.29 -17.62
CA ASP A 324 0.15 -14.70 -17.78
C ASP A 324 0.95 -14.37 -16.51
N ARG A 325 1.80 -15.30 -16.08
CA ARG A 325 2.58 -15.18 -14.84
C ARG A 325 3.94 -14.53 -15.03
N THR A 326 4.38 -14.37 -16.28
CA THR A 326 5.73 -13.91 -16.63
C THR A 326 6.07 -12.56 -15.98
N GLY A 327 7.21 -12.50 -15.32
CA GLY A 327 7.72 -11.35 -14.57
C GLY A 327 6.93 -11.04 -13.31
N GLY A 328 6.17 -11.99 -12.76
CA GLY A 328 5.31 -11.76 -11.59
C GLY A 328 3.95 -11.13 -11.91
N ALA A 329 3.55 -11.09 -13.19
CA ALA A 329 2.23 -10.63 -13.62
C ALA A 329 1.11 -11.62 -13.26
N GLY A 330 -0.15 -11.22 -13.48
CA GLY A 330 -1.31 -12.08 -13.25
C GLY A 330 -1.67 -12.28 -11.77
N GLY A 331 -1.30 -11.33 -10.91
CA GLY A 331 -1.51 -11.41 -9.45
C GLY A 331 -0.26 -11.75 -8.63
N GLY A 332 0.91 -11.92 -9.25
CA GLY A 332 2.14 -12.26 -8.54
C GLY A 332 2.60 -11.21 -7.54
N MET A 333 2.31 -9.92 -7.74
CA MET A 333 2.65 -8.88 -6.76
C MET A 333 1.92 -9.05 -5.42
N LYS A 334 0.74 -9.67 -5.40
CA LYS A 334 0.08 -10.03 -4.13
C LYS A 334 0.87 -11.11 -3.41
N PHE A 335 1.31 -12.13 -4.14
CA PHE A 335 2.13 -13.20 -3.59
C PHE A 335 3.48 -12.69 -3.09
N VAL A 336 4.16 -11.81 -3.84
CA VAL A 336 5.40 -11.14 -3.43
C VAL A 336 5.19 -10.36 -2.12
N ALA A 337 4.14 -9.52 -2.06
CA ALA A 337 3.85 -8.77 -0.83
C ALA A 337 3.59 -9.70 0.37
N GLU A 338 2.84 -10.79 0.17
CA GLU A 338 2.54 -11.77 1.22
C GLU A 338 3.79 -12.50 1.73
N GLU A 339 4.70 -12.93 0.84
CA GLU A 339 5.95 -13.61 1.23
C GLU A 339 6.92 -12.66 1.94
N LEU A 340 7.00 -11.40 1.50
CA LEU A 340 7.84 -10.40 2.14
C LEU A 340 7.34 -10.03 3.54
N MET A 341 6.03 -9.79 3.69
CA MET A 341 5.41 -9.51 4.99
C MET A 341 5.60 -10.69 5.96
N LYS A 342 5.45 -11.95 5.48
CA LYS A 342 5.69 -13.14 6.31
C LYS A 342 7.14 -13.23 6.77
N ALA A 343 8.10 -12.96 5.90
CA ALA A 343 9.52 -12.97 6.24
C ALA A 343 9.83 -11.95 7.34
N ALA A 344 9.39 -10.69 7.16
CA ALA A 344 9.56 -9.65 8.16
C ALA A 344 8.89 -10.03 9.49
N LYS A 345 7.68 -10.59 9.45
CA LYS A 345 6.95 -11.01 10.65
C LYS A 345 7.68 -12.11 11.44
N VAL A 346 8.34 -13.04 10.77
CA VAL A 346 9.11 -14.10 11.45
C VAL A 346 10.19 -13.45 12.31
N ILE A 347 10.96 -12.52 11.75
CA ILE A 347 12.00 -11.79 12.48
C ILE A 347 11.40 -10.89 13.57
N ALA A 348 10.37 -10.11 13.23
CA ALA A 348 9.68 -9.19 14.14
C ALA A 348 9.11 -9.84 15.41
N THR A 349 8.84 -11.15 15.38
CA THR A 349 8.28 -11.90 16.51
C THR A 349 9.30 -12.74 17.27
N ASP A 350 10.55 -12.78 16.80
CA ASP A 350 11.63 -13.50 17.44
C ASP A 350 12.47 -12.55 18.32
N PRO A 351 12.41 -12.69 19.66
CA PRO A 351 13.18 -11.85 20.58
C PRO A 351 14.68 -12.13 20.55
N PHE A 352 15.15 -13.14 19.82
CA PHE A 352 16.57 -13.50 19.67
C PHE A 352 17.07 -13.38 18.24
N ALA A 353 16.26 -12.87 17.32
CA ALA A 353 16.70 -12.65 15.95
C ALA A 353 17.71 -11.51 15.86
N GLU A 354 18.67 -11.64 14.94
CA GLU A 354 19.44 -10.51 14.44
C GLU A 354 18.55 -9.72 13.49
N SER A 355 18.58 -8.38 13.61
CA SER A 355 17.76 -7.50 12.80
C SER A 355 18.47 -6.17 12.52
N PRO A 356 18.15 -5.48 11.41
CA PRO A 356 18.65 -4.12 11.17
C PRO A 356 18.37 -3.15 12.32
N PHE A 357 17.19 -3.26 12.96
CA PHE A 357 16.86 -2.43 14.12
C PHE A 357 17.78 -2.70 15.31
N MET A 358 18.04 -3.97 15.63
CA MET A 358 18.99 -4.35 16.67
C MET A 358 20.38 -3.77 16.37
N GLU A 359 20.86 -3.93 15.14
CA GLU A 359 22.17 -3.43 14.71
C GLU A 359 22.30 -1.92 14.95
N HIS A 360 21.33 -1.13 14.48
CA HIS A 360 21.33 0.32 14.69
C HIS A 360 21.15 0.72 16.15
N ALA A 361 20.34 0.00 16.93
CA ALA A 361 20.19 0.25 18.35
C ALA A 361 21.53 0.10 19.09
N VAL A 362 22.31 -0.93 18.75
CA VAL A 362 23.63 -1.17 19.32
C VAL A 362 24.62 -0.08 18.91
N GLU A 363 24.58 0.38 17.65
CA GLU A 363 25.40 1.51 17.17
C GLU A 363 25.12 2.81 17.95
N GLU A 364 23.87 3.01 18.36
CA GLU A 364 23.43 4.14 19.19
C GLU A 364 23.69 3.92 20.70
N GLY A 365 24.31 2.80 21.07
CA GLY A 365 24.68 2.47 22.45
C GLY A 365 23.54 1.91 23.31
N LEU A 366 22.46 1.44 22.69
CA LEU A 366 21.33 0.79 23.35
C LEU A 366 21.51 -0.72 23.35
N ALA A 367 21.32 -1.36 24.51
CA ALA A 367 21.36 -2.82 24.62
C ALA A 367 19.99 -3.42 24.28
N MET A 368 19.66 -3.47 22.98
CA MET A 368 18.46 -4.12 22.45
C MET A 368 18.83 -5.37 21.64
N GLU A 369 17.98 -6.40 21.71
CA GLU A 369 18.13 -7.70 21.02
C GLU A 369 16.77 -8.12 20.44
N GLY A 370 16.78 -8.88 19.35
CA GLY A 370 15.58 -9.38 18.67
C GLY A 370 15.12 -8.53 17.49
N GLY A 371 14.03 -8.97 16.87
CA GLY A 371 13.28 -8.14 15.91
C GLY A 371 12.43 -7.07 16.60
N LYS A 372 11.98 -6.09 15.82
CA LYS A 372 11.07 -5.03 16.26
C LYS A 372 9.63 -5.40 15.90
N LEU A 373 8.80 -5.70 16.90
CA LEU A 373 7.39 -5.99 16.68
C LEU A 373 6.61 -4.71 16.32
N ASP A 374 6.36 -4.51 15.03
CA ASP A 374 5.56 -3.41 14.50
C ASP A 374 4.37 -3.86 13.61
N ASP A 375 3.53 -2.90 13.21
CA ASP A 375 2.65 -3.03 12.05
C ASP A 375 3.53 -3.19 10.79
N ILE A 376 3.26 -4.20 9.99
CA ILE A 376 4.04 -4.55 8.79
C ILE A 376 3.15 -4.34 7.57
N SER A 377 3.50 -3.34 6.77
CA SER A 377 2.75 -2.95 5.59
C SER A 377 3.61 -3.04 4.34
N VAL A 378 3.18 -3.84 3.35
CA VAL A 378 3.88 -4.00 2.07
C VAL A 378 2.91 -3.71 0.93
N VAL A 379 3.30 -2.79 0.04
CA VAL A 379 2.70 -2.61 -1.28
C VAL A 379 3.74 -2.93 -2.34
N ALA A 380 3.47 -3.92 -3.18
CA ALA A 380 4.31 -4.27 -4.31
C ALA A 380 3.61 -3.91 -5.63
N ALA A 381 4.35 -3.32 -6.56
CA ALA A 381 3.84 -2.89 -7.85
C ALA A 381 4.79 -3.25 -8.98
N LEU A 382 4.28 -3.97 -9.99
CA LEU A 382 5.02 -4.31 -11.20
C LEU A 382 4.76 -3.25 -12.26
N CYS A 383 5.82 -2.63 -12.79
CA CYS A 383 5.72 -1.68 -13.89
C CYS A 383 5.40 -2.42 -15.21
N ARG A 384 4.25 -2.13 -15.83
CA ARG A 384 3.82 -2.78 -17.07
C ARG A 384 3.38 -1.76 -18.12
N ARG A 385 3.65 -2.07 -19.39
CA ARG A 385 3.05 -1.35 -20.50
C ARG A 385 1.53 -1.56 -20.52
N SER A 386 0.79 -0.46 -20.66
CA SER A 386 -0.67 -0.51 -20.79
C SER A 386 -1.06 -1.20 -22.10
N LYS A 387 -2.04 -2.10 -22.03
CA LYS A 387 -2.68 -2.66 -23.23
C LYS A 387 -3.60 -1.57 -23.80
N GLY A 388 -3.33 -1.12 -25.03
CA GLY A 388 -4.10 -0.09 -25.72
C GLY A 388 -5.53 -0.50 -26.05
#